data_AF-A0A1A3NPU3-F1
#
_entry.id   AF-A0A1A3NPU3-F1
#
_cell.length_a   1.000
_cell.length_b   1.000
_cell.length_c   1.000
_cell.angle_alpha   90.00
_cell.angle_beta   90.00
_cell.angle_gamma   90.00
#
_symmetry.space_group_name_H-M   'P 1'
#
loop_
_entity.id
_entity.type
_entity.pdbx_description
1 polymer ?
#
loop_
_entity_poly.entity_id
_entity_poly.type
_entity_poly.pdbx_seq_one_letter_code
_entity_poly.pdbx_strand_id
1 'polypeptide(L)' 'MSLSVVFTPEAEDQLVELYRYIVAVKSAEVAARYTDAIIDFCQELAFVLDFTFQPQLDAA' A
#
# COMPACT_ATOMS: atom_id res chain seq x y z
N MET A 1 -7.04 15.82 5.73
CA MET A 1 -8.15 14.89 5.41
C MET A 1 -7.55 13.49 5.37
N SER A 2 -8.29 12.39 5.55
CA SER A 2 -7.70 11.04 5.47
C SER A 2 -8.00 10.41 4.11
N LEU A 3 -7.05 10.43 3.18
CA LEU A 3 -7.14 9.64 1.96
C LEU A 3 -6.97 8.16 2.31
N SER A 4 -7.96 7.34 1.98
CA SER A 4 -7.93 5.90 2.23
C SER A 4 -7.55 5.17 0.95
N VAL A 5 -6.52 4.34 1.04
CA VAL A 5 -6.15 3.43 -0.05
C VAL A 5 -7.17 2.30 -0.09
N VAL A 6 -7.79 2.10 -1.25
CA VAL A 6 -8.70 0.98 -1.50
C VAL A 6 -8.11 0.15 -2.63
N PHE A 7 -7.83 -1.13 -2.36
CA PHE A 7 -7.36 -2.07 -3.36
C PHE A 7 -8.53 -2.58 -4.18
N THR A 8 -8.31 -2.83 -5.47
CA THR A 8 -9.26 -3.56 -6.29
C THR A 8 -9.19 -5.05 -5.91
N PRO A 9 -10.27 -5.83 -6.12
CA PRO A 9 -10.26 -7.26 -5.82
C PRO A 9 -9.14 -8.01 -6.55
N GLU A 10 -8.82 -7.62 -7.78
CA GLU A 10 -7.69 -8.18 -8.53
C GLU A 10 -6.34 -7.92 -7.84
N ALA A 11 -6.15 -6.74 -7.23
CA ALA A 11 -4.92 -6.43 -6.51
C ALA A 11 -4.79 -7.23 -5.20
N GLU A 12 -5.91 -7.49 -4.52
CA GLU A 12 -5.94 -8.37 -3.34
C GLU A 12 -5.54 -9.80 -3.72
N ASP A 13 -6.09 -10.33 -4.81
CA ASP A 13 -5.73 -11.65 -5.32
C ASP A 13 -4.23 -11.74 -5.68
N GLN A 14 -3.69 -10.71 -6.34
CA GLN A 14 -2.27 -10.63 -6.67
C GLN A 14 -1.37 -10.60 -5.42
N LEU A 15 -1.77 -9.89 -4.35
CA LEU A 15 -1.04 -9.89 -3.08
C LEU A 15 -1.04 -11.27 -2.43
N VAL A 16 -2.17 -11.99 -2.48
CA VAL A 16 -2.28 -13.36 -1.95
C VAL A 16 -1.43 -14.34 -2.77
N GLU A 17 -1.43 -14.25 -4.09
CA GLU A 17 -0.56 -15.07 -4.95
C GLU A 17 0.92 -14.80 -4.66
N LEU A 18 1.29 -13.53 -4.53
CA LEU A 18 2.65 -13.13 -4.20
C LEU A 18 3.07 -13.65 -2.83
N TYR A 19 2.19 -13.54 -1.82
CA TYR A 19 2.44 -14.11 -0.50
C TYR A 19 2.72 -15.61 -0.60
N ARG A 20 1.84 -16.37 -1.25
CA ARG A 20 1.97 -17.82 -1.41
C ARG A 20 3.25 -18.20 -2.14
N TYR A 21 3.62 -17.46 -3.18
CA TYR A 21 4.87 -17.67 -3.90
C TYR A 21 6.08 -17.47 -3.00
N ILE A 22 6.12 -16.39 -2.21
CA ILE A 22 7.24 -16.10 -1.31
C ILE A 22 7.32 -17.15 -0.19
N VAL A 23 6.19 -17.63 0.34
CA VAL A 23 6.19 -18.73 1.32
C VAL A 23 6.81 -19.99 0.72
N ALA A 24 6.47 -20.33 -0.52
CA ALA A 24 6.97 -21.53 -1.19
C ALA A 24 8.49 -21.47 -1.45
N VAL A 25 9.05 -20.29 -1.71
CA VAL A 25 10.48 -20.11 -2.05
C VAL A 25 11.33 -19.76 -0.82
N LYS A 26 10.74 -19.16 0.22
CA LYS A 26 11.43 -18.71 1.44
C LYS A 26 10.70 -19.14 2.71
N SER A 27 9.97 -18.21 3.34
CA SER A 27 9.30 -18.41 4.62
C SER A 27 8.08 -17.48 4.74
N ALA A 28 7.13 -17.89 5.58
CA ALA A 28 5.92 -17.11 5.87
C ALA A 28 6.21 -15.73 6.46
N GLU A 29 7.26 -15.61 7.28
CA GLU A 29 7.68 -14.34 7.86
C GLU A 29 8.16 -13.36 6.79
N VAL A 30 8.95 -13.83 5.82
CA VAL A 30 9.44 -12.99 4.73
C VAL A 30 8.29 -12.59 3.80
N ALA A 31 7.34 -13.50 3.55
CA ALA A 31 6.16 -13.20 2.74
C ALA A 31 5.31 -12.11 3.38
N ALA A 32 5.01 -12.21 4.69
CA ALA A 32 4.23 -11.22 5.42
C ALA A 32 4.90 -9.85 5.39
N ARG A 33 6.19 -9.78 5.76
CA ARG A 33 6.95 -8.52 5.74
C ARG A 33 6.99 -7.87 4.36
N TYR A 34 7.02 -8.67 3.29
CA TYR A 34 7.06 -8.14 1.93
C TYR A 34 5.69 -7.59 1.49
N THR A 35 4.60 -8.32 1.76
CA THR A 35 3.25 -7.84 1.44
C THR A 35 2.86 -6.63 2.29
N ASP A 36 3.25 -6.61 3.56
CA ASP A 36 3.01 -5.47 4.46
C ASP A 36 3.74 -4.22 3.96
N ALA A 37 5.01 -4.35 3.53
CA ALA A 37 5.76 -3.23 2.96
C ALA A 37 5.13 -2.65 1.68
N ILE A 38 4.45 -3.47 0.88
CA ILE A 38 3.70 -2.99 -0.30
C ILE A 38 2.49 -2.16 0.14
N ILE A 39 1.74 -2.65 1.14
CA ILE A 39 0.58 -1.94 1.69
C ILE A 39 1.00 -0.61 2.31
N ASP A 40 2.06 -0.63 3.13
CA ASP A 40 2.62 0.56 3.77
C ASP A 40 3.05 1.59 2.72
N PHE A 41 3.75 1.16 1.67
CA PHE A 41 4.15 2.06 0.57
C PHE A 41 2.94 2.71 -0.12
N CYS A 42 1.88 1.94 -0.39
CA CYS A 42 0.66 2.49 -0.98
C CYS A 42 -0.02 3.50 -0.04
N GLN A 43 -0.03 3.23 1.28
CA GLN A 43 -0.57 4.14 2.29
C GLN A 43 0.26 5.43 2.42
N GLU A 44 1.59 5.32 2.40
CA GLU A 44 2.49 6.48 2.38
C GLU A 44 2.29 7.33 1.13
N LEU A 45 2.08 6.71 -0.03
CA LEU A 45 1.80 7.44 -1.26
C LEU A 45 0.49 8.25 -1.15
N ALA A 46 -0.55 7.70 -0.53
CA ALA A 46 -1.78 8.44 -0.26
C ALA A 46 -1.56 9.62 0.70
N PHE A 47 -0.69 9.46 1.71
CA PHE A 47 -0.30 10.55 2.60
C PHE A 47 0.49 11.65 1.88
N VAL A 48 1.47 11.28 1.05
CA VAL A 48 2.24 12.25 0.25
C VAL A 48 1.33 12.98 -0.72
N LEU A 49 0.37 12.30 -1.36
CA LEU A 49 -0.60 12.95 -2.23
C LEU A 49 -1.53 13.92 -1.46
N ASP A 50 -1.90 13.63 -0.20
CA ASP A 50 -2.63 14.58 0.67
C ASP A 50 -1.79 15.84 0.92
N PHE A 51 -0.49 15.69 1.17
CA PHE A 51 0.41 16.83 1.42
C PHE A 51 0.82 17.61 0.17
N THR A 52 0.90 16.96 -1.00
CA THR A 52 1.29 17.62 -2.26
C THR A 52 0.10 18.28 -2.96
N PHE A 53 -1.14 17.87 -2.64
CA PHE A 53 -2.37 18.44 -3.17
C PHE A 53 -2.96 19.58 -2.31
N GLN A 54 -2.15 20.22 -1.45
CA GLN A 54 -2.53 21.49 -0.82
C GLN A 54 -1.86 22.71 -1.52
N PRO A 55 -2.15 23.03 -2.80
CA PRO A 55 -1.83 24.34 -3.34
C PRO A 55 -2.92 25.32 -2.90
N GLN A 56 -2.57 26.25 -2.02
CA GLN A 56 -3.34 27.48 -1.73
C GLN A 56 -4.74 27.31 -1.13
N LEU A 57 -4.84 27.13 0.19
CA LEU A 57 -6.05 27.52 0.92
C LEU A 57 -5.72 28.30 2.21
N ASP A 58 -4.73 29.20 2.13
CA ASP A 58 -4.39 30.17 3.18
C ASP A 58 -4.10 31.56 2.55
N ALA A 59 -4.97 32.00 1.63
CA ALA A 59 -4.97 33.37 1.12
C ALA A 59 -6.41 33.81 0.79
N ALA A 60 -7.23 33.96 1.84
CA ALA A 60 -8.50 34.68 1.80
C ALA A 60 -8.51 35.71 2.94
#